data_AF-A0A1X1WKS4-F1
#
_entry.id   AF-A0A1X1WKS4-F1
#
_cell.length_a   1.000
_cell.length_b   1.000
_cell.length_c   1.000
_cell.angle_alpha   90.00
_cell.angle_beta   90.00
_cell.angle_gamma   90.00
#
_symmetry.space_group_name_H-M   'P 1'
#
loop_
_entity.id
_entity.type
_entity.pdbx_description
1 polymer ?
#
loop_
_entity_poly.entity_id
_entity_poly.type
_entity_poly.pdbx_seq_one_letter_code
_entity_poly.pdbx_strand_id
1 'polypeptide(L)' 'MASKESDQPAEDDNKRKFREALERKNANAAKGSAHKDGGARSSKGAHGPVENRREFRRKSG' A
#
# COMPACT_ATOMS: atom_id res chain seq x y z
N MET A 1 10.82 -44.60 4.76
CA MET A 1 9.68 -43.66 4.86
C MET A 1 9.42 -43.41 6.33
N ALA A 2 9.68 -42.20 6.85
CA ALA A 2 9.07 -41.62 8.06
C ALA A 2 9.93 -40.45 8.54
N SER A 3 9.56 -39.23 8.17
CA SER A 3 10.05 -37.99 8.81
C SER A 3 8.88 -37.03 9.12
N LYS A 4 7.64 -37.55 9.14
CA LYS A 4 6.42 -36.74 9.22
C LYS A 4 5.98 -36.42 10.67
N GLU A 5 6.47 -37.18 11.66
CA GLU A 5 6.05 -37.02 13.07
C GLU A 5 6.65 -35.79 13.76
N SER A 6 7.92 -35.44 13.48
CA SER A 6 8.56 -34.25 14.07
C SER A 6 8.09 -32.93 13.45
N ASP A 7 7.48 -32.99 12.26
CA ASP A 7 6.95 -31.82 11.55
C ASP A 7 5.51 -31.47 11.95
N GLN A 8 4.75 -32.40 12.57
CA GLN A 8 3.36 -32.13 12.99
C GLN A 8 3.21 -30.89 13.89
N PRO A 9 4.00 -30.70 14.97
CA PRO A 9 3.85 -29.52 15.81
C PRO A 9 4.21 -28.22 15.08
N ALA A 10 5.23 -28.25 14.21
CA ALA A 10 5.63 -27.09 13.40
C ALA A 10 4.58 -26.76 12.33
N GLU A 11 4.02 -27.77 11.67
CA GLU A 11 2.93 -27.62 10.70
C GLU A 11 1.67 -27.04 11.34
N ASP A 12 1.33 -27.45 12.55
CA ASP A 12 0.15 -26.95 13.27
C ASP A 12 0.32 -25.51 13.75
N ASP A 13 1.52 -25.14 14.18
CA ASP A 13 1.86 -23.75 14.48
C ASP A 13 1.80 -22.86 13.23
N ASN A 14 2.26 -23.36 12.08
CA ASN A 14 2.15 -22.65 10.81
C ASN A 14 0.68 -22.48 10.40
N LYS A 15 -0.13 -23.53 10.45
CA LYS A 15 -1.58 -23.45 10.16
C LYS A 15 -2.28 -22.43 11.07
N ARG A 16 -1.92 -22.37 12.37
CA ARG A 16 -2.47 -21.40 13.32
C ARG A 16 -2.11 -19.97 12.92
N LYS A 17 -0.85 -19.69 12.62
CA LYS A 17 -0.36 -18.38 12.16
C LYS A 17 -1.01 -17.95 10.85
N PHE A 18 -1.19 -18.87 9.90
CA PHE A 18 -1.85 -18.58 8.63
C PHE A 18 -3.32 -18.19 8.82
N ARG A 19 -4.06 -18.88 9.70
CA ARG A 19 -5.45 -18.53 10.02
C ARG A 19 -5.54 -17.14 10.65
N GLU A 20 -4.71 -16.85 11.65
CA GLU A 20 -4.67 -15.55 12.30
C GLU A 20 -4.33 -14.41 11.31
N ALA A 21 -3.36 -14.63 10.42
CA ALA A 21 -2.99 -13.67 9.39
C ALA A 21 -4.14 -13.41 8.39
N LEU A 22 -4.87 -14.47 8.01
CA LEU A 22 -6.05 -14.37 7.13
C LEU A 22 -7.16 -13.54 7.79
N GLU A 23 -7.47 -13.82 9.05
CA GLU A 23 -8.47 -13.07 9.82
C GLU A 23 -8.07 -11.60 9.98
N ARG A 24 -6.80 -11.31 10.33
CA ARG A 24 -6.27 -9.94 10.41
C ARG A 24 -6.37 -9.21 9.07
N LYS A 25 -6.07 -9.88 7.95
CA LYS A 25 -6.20 -9.31 6.60
C LYS A 25 -7.66 -9.00 6.27
N ASN A 26 -8.58 -9.94 6.53
CA ASN A 26 -10.01 -9.76 6.26
C ASN A 26 -10.60 -8.63 7.11
N ALA A 27 -10.24 -8.54 8.39
CA ALA A 27 -10.66 -7.47 9.28
C ALA A 27 -10.13 -6.08 8.83
N ASN A 28 -8.90 -6.03 8.32
CA ASN A 28 -8.30 -4.78 7.83
C ASN A 28 -8.73 -4.42 6.40
N ALA A 29 -9.21 -5.37 5.60
CA ALA A 29 -9.76 -5.09 4.27
C ALA A 29 -11.00 -4.17 4.35
N ALA A 30 -11.81 -4.32 5.41
CA ALA A 30 -12.94 -3.42 5.67
C ALA A 30 -12.52 -1.97 5.99
N LYS A 31 -11.29 -1.77 6.52
CA LYS A 31 -10.74 -0.43 6.82
C LYS A 31 -10.15 0.27 5.59
N GLY A 32 -9.92 -0.44 4.49
CA GLY A 32 -9.36 0.10 3.24
C GLY A 32 -10.29 1.04 2.45
N SER A 33 -11.57 1.13 2.82
CA SER A 33 -12.55 2.02 2.16
C SER A 33 -12.45 3.48 2.63
N ALA A 34 -11.72 3.78 3.72
CA ALA A 34 -11.63 5.13 4.27
C ALA A 34 -10.78 6.11 3.42
N HIS A 35 -10.10 5.65 2.37
CA HIS A 35 -9.39 6.53 1.42
C HIS A 35 -10.30 7.20 0.38
N LYS A 36 -11.63 7.05 0.47
CA LYS A 36 -12.59 7.82 -0.34
C LYS A 36 -12.52 9.34 -0.05
N ASP A 37 -11.98 9.75 1.10
CA ASP A 37 -11.73 11.17 1.43
C ASP A 37 -10.43 11.74 0.83
N GLY A 38 -9.60 10.90 0.19
CA GLY A 38 -8.40 11.35 -0.52
C GLY A 38 -8.67 12.03 -1.86
N GLY A 39 -9.91 11.97 -2.37
CA GLY A 39 -10.28 12.51 -3.68
C GLY A 39 -10.39 14.03 -3.75
N ALA A 40 -10.47 14.73 -2.60
CA ALA A 40 -10.69 16.17 -2.57
C ALA A 40 -9.42 17.01 -2.38
N ARG A 41 -8.26 16.40 -2.07
CA ARG A 41 -7.09 17.15 -1.58
C ARG A 41 -5.81 17.12 -2.42
N SER A 42 -5.75 16.46 -3.59
CA SER A 42 -4.46 16.35 -4.29
C SER A 42 -4.48 16.29 -5.82
N SER A 43 -5.26 17.11 -6.50
CA SER A 43 -5.08 17.28 -7.96
C SER A 43 -5.48 18.63 -8.55
N LYS A 44 -6.10 19.54 -7.78
CA LYS A 44 -6.48 20.87 -8.24
C LYS A 44 -5.61 22.02 -7.71
N GLY A 45 -4.44 21.71 -7.14
CA GLY A 45 -3.61 22.74 -6.49
C GLY A 45 -2.18 22.36 -6.09
N ALA A 46 -1.64 21.23 -6.54
CA ALA A 46 -0.24 20.89 -6.26
C ALA A 46 0.74 21.92 -6.85
N HIS A 47 0.34 22.56 -7.95
CA HIS A 47 1.00 23.73 -8.50
C HIS A 47 -0.08 24.77 -8.78
N GLY A 48 0.01 25.93 -8.14
CA GLY A 48 -0.85 27.09 -8.43
C GLY A 48 -0.60 27.61 -9.86
N PRO A 49 -1.42 28.55 -10.35
CA PRO A 49 -1.22 29.15 -11.67
C PRO A 49 0.23 29.67 -11.78
N VAL A 50 0.94 29.24 -12.82
CA VAL A 50 2.34 29.62 -13.07
C VAL A 50 2.37 31.09 -13.48
N GLU A 51 2.42 31.97 -12.50
CA GLU A 51 2.45 33.41 -12.69
C GLU A 51 3.84 33.91 -13.11
N ASN A 52 4.89 33.12 -12.86
CA ASN A 52 6.28 33.51 -13.10
C ASN A 52 7.03 32.48 -13.97
N ARG A 53 6.75 32.49 -15.28
CA ARG A 53 7.55 31.72 -16.25
C ARG A 53 8.75 32.56 -16.68
N ARG A 54 9.94 32.25 -16.16
CA ARG A 54 11.20 32.86 -16.63
C ARG A 54 11.57 32.27 -17.98
N GLU A 55 11.58 33.11 -19.01
CA GLU A 55 12.09 32.75 -20.32
C GLU A 55 13.59 33.06 -20.39
N PHE A 56 14.41 32.01 -20.57
CA PHE A 56 15.84 32.19 -20.81
C PHE A 56 16.04 32.57 -22.28
N ARG A 57 16.55 33.78 -22.53
CA ARG A 57 17.04 34.17 -23.85
C ARG A 57 18.24 33.29 -24.21
N ARG A 58 18.01 32.31 -25.07
CA ARG A 58 19.08 31.48 -25.64
C ARG A 58 19.94 32.30 -26.59
N LYS A 59 21.25 32.10 -26.49
CA LYS A 59 22.30 32.84 -27.20
C LYS A 59 22.43 32.32 -28.64
N SER A 60 21.43 32.58 -29.47
CA SER A 60 21.52 32.65 -30.94
C SER A 60 20.12 32.92 -31.48
N GLY A 61 19.78 34.20 -31.57
CA GLY A 61 19.02 34.72 -32.70
C GLY A 61 20.03 35.37 -33.62
#